data_AF-A0A960HW31-F1
#
_entry.id   AF-A0A960HW31-F1
#
_cell.length_a   1.000
_cell.length_b   1.000
_cell.length_c   1.000
_cell.angle_alpha   90.00
_cell.angle_beta   90.00
_cell.angle_gamma   90.00
#
_symmetry.space_group_name_H-M   'P 1'
#
loop_
_entity.id
_entity.type
_entity.pdbx_description
1 polymer ?
#
loop_
_entity_poly.entity_id
_entity_poly.type
_entity_poly.pdbx_seq_one_letter_code
_entity_poly.pdbx_strand_id
1 'polypeptide(L)'
;IAFFAMVVVLCWAERLVAWIRGRWSSPRPILAGLAVALLAFGLWDSVPPQRESYAEIEARHDNDRSFVAAIEDQVGPDAQIFQLPVIEFPEAQPVGRMEDYDLLRGYLADPDGSLSWSYGSIKGRPDASWQFTLRDRIGPVGSLPALVGLGFDGIWIDTYGYVDKPEEIDQIVEAVGVEPLVSDDGRFLFLDLGPYAERLGKSDEELRQAAYDLLGVVPPVEEP
;
A
#
# COMPACT_ATOMS: atom_id res chain seq x y z
N ILE A 1 -18.40 -5.01 22.22
CA ILE A 1 -18.89 -6.42 22.23
C ILE A 1 -17.76 -7.40 22.61
N ALA A 2 -16.58 -7.34 21.99
CA ALA A 2 -15.44 -8.20 22.32
C ALA A 2 -15.00 -8.18 23.80
N PHE A 3 -14.98 -6.99 24.43
CA PHE A 3 -14.62 -6.86 25.85
C PHE A 3 -15.50 -7.71 26.78
N PHE A 4 -16.83 -7.66 26.61
CA PHE A 4 -17.76 -8.44 27.44
C PHE A 4 -17.64 -9.94 27.17
N ALA A 5 -17.37 -10.34 25.93
CA ALA A 5 -17.12 -11.75 25.60
C ALA A 5 -15.87 -12.28 26.32
N MET A 6 -14.79 -11.49 26.38
CA MET A 6 -13.55 -11.85 27.08
C MET A 6 -13.77 -12.03 28.59
N VAL A 7 -14.50 -11.11 29.24
CA VAL A 7 -14.84 -11.22 30.67
C VAL A 7 -15.64 -12.49 30.95
N VAL A 8 -16.60 -12.81 30.06
CA VAL A 8 -17.38 -14.04 30.17
C VAL A 8 -16.45 -15.25 30.07
N VAL A 9 -15.64 -15.37 29.01
CA VAL A 9 -14.70 -16.49 28.84
C VAL A 9 -13.78 -16.68 30.06
N LEU A 10 -13.25 -15.60 30.63
CA LEU A 10 -12.44 -15.65 31.85
C LEU A 10 -13.23 -16.21 33.04
N CYS A 11 -14.47 -15.75 33.26
CA CYS A 11 -15.33 -16.29 34.32
C CYS A 11 -15.66 -17.78 34.13
N TRP A 12 -15.86 -18.22 32.88
CA TRP A 12 -16.07 -19.64 32.56
C TRP A 12 -14.81 -20.46 32.80
N ALA A 13 -13.64 -19.95 32.43
CA ALA A 13 -12.36 -20.58 32.69
C ALA A 13 -12.09 -20.73 34.20
N GLU A 14 -12.35 -19.70 35.00
CA GLU A 14 -12.24 -19.78 36.47
C GLU A 14 -13.18 -20.83 37.07
N ARG A 15 -14.45 -20.85 36.61
CA ARG A 15 -15.42 -21.87 37.04
C ARG A 15 -14.98 -23.28 36.67
N LEU A 16 -14.44 -23.47 35.47
CA LEU A 16 -13.92 -24.75 35.00
C LEU A 16 -12.73 -25.20 35.86
N VAL A 17 -11.77 -24.32 36.13
CA VAL A 17 -10.61 -24.62 36.99
C VAL A 17 -11.06 -24.96 38.41
N ALA A 18 -12.00 -24.20 38.99
CA ALA A 18 -12.55 -24.46 40.31
C ALA A 18 -13.27 -25.82 40.37
N TRP A 19 -14.06 -26.15 39.34
CA TRP A 19 -14.74 -27.44 39.23
C TRP A 19 -13.75 -28.61 39.13
N ILE A 20 -12.70 -28.49 38.32
CA ILE A 20 -11.63 -29.52 38.20
C ILE A 20 -10.93 -29.72 39.54
N ARG A 21 -10.57 -28.63 40.23
CA ARG A 21 -9.93 -28.68 41.56
C ARG A 21 -10.80 -29.33 42.63
N GLY A 22 -12.12 -29.14 42.57
CA GLY A 22 -13.06 -29.74 43.53
C GLY A 22 -13.44 -31.20 43.25
N ARG A 23 -13.32 -31.65 42.00
CA ARG A 23 -13.82 -32.96 41.56
C ARG A 23 -12.76 -34.08 41.62
N TRP A 24 -11.46 -33.74 41.61
CA TRP A 24 -10.35 -34.70 41.49
C TRP A 24 -9.28 -34.47 42.57
N SER A 25 -8.77 -35.54 43.17
CA SER A 25 -7.79 -35.52 44.27
C SER A 25 -6.40 -35.01 43.86
N SER A 26 -6.11 -34.95 42.56
CA SER A 26 -4.86 -34.44 41.99
C SER A 26 -5.14 -33.69 40.69
N PRO A 27 -5.54 -32.41 40.76
CA PRO A 27 -5.98 -31.65 39.58
C PRO A 27 -4.84 -31.13 38.70
N ARG A 28 -3.61 -31.09 39.22
CA ARG A 28 -2.41 -30.57 38.52
C ARG A 28 -2.16 -31.21 37.13
N PRO A 29 -2.13 -32.55 36.97
CA PRO A 29 -1.91 -33.16 35.66
C PRO A 29 -3.03 -32.85 34.66
N ILE A 30 -4.29 -32.73 35.12
CA ILE A 30 -5.44 -32.41 34.26
C ILE A 30 -5.33 -30.98 33.76
N LEU A 31 -5.05 -30.04 34.67
CA LEU A 31 -4.88 -28.62 34.33
C LEU A 31 -3.67 -28.42 33.41
N ALA A 32 -2.58 -29.14 33.64
CA ALA A 32 -1.41 -29.13 32.75
C ALA A 32 -1.77 -29.67 31.36
N GLY A 33 -2.49 -30.79 31.27
CA GLY A 33 -2.97 -31.35 30.00
C GLY A 33 -3.90 -30.40 29.24
N LEU A 34 -4.83 -29.75 29.94
CA LEU A 34 -5.71 -28.74 29.38
C LEU A 34 -4.93 -27.52 28.86
N ALA A 35 -3.95 -27.03 29.62
CA ALA A 35 -3.10 -25.92 29.21
C ALA A 35 -2.29 -26.28 27.95
N VAL A 36 -1.69 -27.47 27.90
CA VAL A 36 -0.98 -27.96 26.71
C VAL A 36 -1.92 -28.09 25.51
N ALA A 37 -3.13 -28.60 25.70
CA ALA A 37 -4.12 -28.72 24.62
C ALA A 37 -4.55 -27.35 24.09
N LEU A 38 -4.78 -26.36 24.96
CA LEU A 38 -5.12 -24.99 24.57
C LEU A 38 -3.97 -24.32 23.81
N LEU A 39 -2.73 -24.53 24.25
CA LEU A 39 -1.54 -24.03 23.54
C LEU A 39 -1.39 -24.70 22.17
N ALA A 40 -1.54 -26.02 22.09
CA ALA A 40 -1.46 -26.75 20.82
C ALA A 40 -2.58 -26.33 19.86
N PHE A 41 -3.80 -26.14 20.36
CA PHE A 41 -4.92 -25.62 19.57
C PHE A 41 -4.65 -24.19 19.10
N GLY A 42 -4.19 -23.31 19.99
CA GLY A 42 -3.83 -21.94 19.65
C GLY A 42 -2.72 -21.89 18.60
N LEU A 43 -1.69 -22.72 18.70
CA LEU A 43 -0.63 -22.83 17.70
C LEU A 43 -1.17 -23.34 16.36
N TRP A 44 -2.05 -24.35 16.39
CA TRP A 44 -2.67 -24.88 15.17
C TRP A 44 -3.57 -23.83 14.47
N ASP A 45 -4.36 -23.09 15.24
CA ASP A 45 -5.25 -22.02 14.74
C ASP A 45 -4.47 -20.77 14.27
N SER A 46 -3.32 -20.49 14.90
CA SER A 46 -2.47 -19.34 14.56
C SER A 46 -1.61 -19.56 13.31
N VAL A 47 -1.52 -20.78 12.79
CA VAL A 47 -0.79 -21.07 11.55
C VAL A 47 -1.80 -21.07 10.41
N PRO A 48 -1.94 -19.96 9.65
CA PRO A 48 -2.77 -19.97 8.47
C PRO A 48 -2.23 -21.02 7.48
N PRO A 49 -3.09 -21.68 6.70
CA PRO A 49 -2.62 -22.58 5.66
C PRO A 49 -1.76 -21.79 4.67
N GLN A 50 -0.57 -22.30 4.36
CA GLN A 50 0.33 -21.72 3.37
C GLN A 50 -0.36 -21.78 2.00
N ARG A 51 -0.84 -20.62 1.51
CA ARG A 51 -1.55 -20.52 0.22
C ARG A 51 -0.61 -20.53 -0.98
N GLU A 52 0.61 -20.04 -0.79
CA GLU A 52 1.67 -19.98 -1.80
C GLU A 52 2.98 -20.55 -1.25
N SER A 53 3.77 -21.18 -2.11
CA SER A 53 5.09 -21.68 -1.72
C SER A 53 6.06 -20.54 -1.40
N TYR A 54 7.05 -20.80 -0.56
CA TYR A 54 8.10 -19.82 -0.27
C TYR A 54 8.86 -19.36 -1.52
N ALA A 55 8.99 -20.25 -2.51
CA ALA A 55 9.65 -19.92 -3.77
C ALA A 55 8.86 -18.90 -4.59
N GLU A 56 7.52 -19.01 -4.63
CA GLU A 56 6.65 -18.06 -5.31
C GLU A 56 6.64 -16.70 -4.61
N ILE A 57 6.62 -16.70 -3.28
CA ILE A 57 6.71 -15.48 -2.47
C ILE A 57 8.05 -14.78 -2.73
N GLU A 58 9.17 -15.51 -2.69
CA GLU A 58 10.50 -14.93 -2.94
C GLU A 58 10.62 -14.41 -4.38
N ALA A 59 10.14 -15.15 -5.38
CA ALA A 59 10.17 -14.70 -6.77
C ALA A 59 9.40 -13.39 -6.96
N ARG A 60 8.27 -13.22 -6.26
CA ARG A 60 7.51 -11.98 -6.27
C ARG A 60 8.26 -10.82 -5.63
N HIS A 61 8.90 -11.05 -4.47
CA HIS A 61 9.72 -10.03 -3.83
C HIS A 61 10.95 -9.66 -4.66
N ASP A 62 11.54 -10.63 -5.36
CA ASP A 62 12.67 -10.40 -6.24
C ASP A 62 12.28 -9.53 -7.44
N ASN A 63 11.15 -9.84 -8.09
CA ASN A 63 10.57 -9.01 -9.15
C ASN A 63 10.36 -7.56 -8.69
N ASP A 64 9.86 -7.34 -7.47
CA ASP A 64 9.63 -6.00 -6.94
C ASP A 64 10.93 -5.24 -6.72
N ARG A 65 11.94 -5.90 -6.11
CA ARG A 65 13.26 -5.30 -5.88
C ARG A 65 13.94 -4.95 -7.20
N SER A 66 13.91 -5.84 -8.18
CA SER A 66 14.48 -5.57 -9.50
C SER A 66 13.78 -4.41 -10.20
N PHE A 67 12.45 -4.33 -10.09
CA PHE A 67 11.69 -3.23 -10.67
C PHE A 67 11.96 -1.90 -9.97
N VAL A 68 11.97 -1.85 -8.64
CA VAL A 68 12.30 -0.64 -7.87
C VAL A 68 13.74 -0.18 -8.13
N ALA A 69 14.70 -1.10 -8.21
CA ALA A 69 16.08 -0.75 -8.57
C ALA A 69 16.18 -0.12 -9.97
N ALA A 70 15.41 -0.62 -10.94
CA ALA A 70 15.37 -0.04 -12.28
C ALA A 70 14.74 1.36 -12.30
N ILE A 71 13.76 1.63 -11.43
CA ILE A 71 13.20 2.97 -11.23
C ILE A 71 14.27 3.90 -10.65
N GLU A 72 14.94 3.49 -9.57
CA GLU A 72 16.00 4.28 -8.93
C GLU A 72 17.14 4.60 -9.90
N ASP A 73 17.55 3.64 -10.73
CA ASP A 73 18.55 3.87 -11.79
C ASP A 73 18.10 4.91 -12.83
N GLN A 74 16.78 5.03 -13.07
CA GLN A 74 16.22 5.97 -14.05
C GLN A 74 16.08 7.39 -13.48
N VAL A 75 15.50 7.55 -12.29
CA VAL A 75 15.18 8.88 -11.72
C VAL A 75 16.18 9.38 -10.68
N GLY A 76 17.05 8.51 -10.18
CA GLY A 76 18.01 8.82 -9.12
C GLY A 76 17.42 8.76 -7.71
N PRO A 77 18.27 8.97 -6.69
CA PRO A 77 17.85 8.97 -5.29
C PRO A 77 17.03 10.21 -4.96
N ASP A 78 16.29 10.13 -3.85
CA ASP A 78 15.38 11.13 -3.30
C ASP A 78 14.15 11.46 -4.19
N ALA A 79 13.95 10.72 -5.28
CA ALA A 79 12.83 10.92 -6.19
C ALA A 79 11.48 10.58 -5.53
N GLN A 80 10.46 11.39 -5.84
CA GLN A 80 9.10 11.23 -5.34
C GLN A 80 8.21 10.52 -6.36
N ILE A 81 7.67 9.37 -5.97
CA ILE A 81 6.87 8.50 -6.82
C ILE A 81 5.39 8.55 -6.41
N PHE A 82 4.55 9.00 -7.33
CA PHE A 82 3.11 8.97 -7.16
C PHE A 82 2.52 7.61 -7.53
N GLN A 83 1.68 7.04 -6.68
CA GLN A 83 1.15 5.70 -6.84
C GLN A 83 -0.31 5.68 -7.30
N LEU A 84 -0.58 4.91 -8.35
CA LEU A 84 -1.89 4.69 -8.95
C LEU A 84 -2.27 3.19 -8.92
N PRO A 85 -3.56 2.86 -8.74
CA PRO A 85 -4.66 3.78 -8.45
C PRO A 85 -4.58 4.36 -7.03
N VAL A 86 -5.26 5.49 -6.78
CA VAL A 86 -5.37 6.04 -5.42
C VAL A 86 -6.31 5.17 -4.57
N ILE A 87 -5.76 4.52 -3.56
CA ILE A 87 -6.48 3.66 -2.62
C ILE A 87 -6.50 4.29 -1.23
N GLU A 88 -7.62 4.14 -0.51
CA GLU A 88 -7.72 4.59 0.87
C GLU A 88 -6.81 3.79 1.81
N PHE A 89 -6.36 4.40 2.90
CA PHE A 89 -5.62 3.71 3.94
C PHE A 89 -6.11 4.15 5.33
N PRO A 90 -6.25 3.26 6.32
CA PRO A 90 -6.24 1.80 6.23
C PRO A 90 -7.59 1.22 5.77
N GLU A 91 -7.64 -0.10 5.52
CA GLU A 91 -8.86 -0.90 5.29
C GLU A 91 -9.72 -0.45 4.08
N ALA A 92 -9.07 -0.31 2.92
CA ALA A 92 -9.80 -0.06 1.69
C ALA A 92 -10.61 -1.30 1.26
N GLN A 93 -11.59 -1.07 0.38
CA GLN A 93 -12.16 -2.19 -0.37
C GLN A 93 -11.19 -2.59 -1.49
N PRO A 94 -11.10 -3.89 -1.84
CA PRO A 94 -10.29 -4.33 -2.97
C PRO A 94 -10.63 -3.56 -4.25
N VAL A 95 -9.60 -3.09 -4.96
CA VAL A 95 -9.73 -2.41 -6.25
C VAL A 95 -9.27 -3.36 -7.35
N GLY A 96 -10.19 -3.81 -8.20
CA GLY A 96 -9.91 -4.81 -9.22
C GLY A 96 -9.39 -6.12 -8.61
N ARG A 97 -8.14 -6.48 -8.94
CA ARG A 97 -7.43 -7.66 -8.41
C ARG A 97 -6.41 -7.32 -7.32
N MET A 98 -6.32 -6.06 -6.88
CA MET A 98 -5.39 -5.67 -5.81
C MET A 98 -5.84 -6.22 -4.46
N GLU A 99 -4.89 -6.66 -3.67
CA GLU A 99 -5.03 -6.96 -2.25
C GLU A 99 -4.78 -5.70 -1.41
N ASP A 100 -5.23 -5.74 -0.16
CA ASP A 100 -4.94 -4.69 0.80
C ASP A 100 -3.43 -4.52 0.95
N TYR A 101 -2.99 -3.25 0.95
CA TYR A 101 -1.60 -2.86 1.12
C TYR A 101 -0.64 -3.23 -0.02
N ASP A 102 -1.13 -3.64 -1.20
CA ASP A 102 -0.26 -3.91 -2.35
C ASP A 102 0.64 -2.73 -2.73
N LEU A 103 0.16 -1.49 -2.55
CA LEU A 103 0.96 -0.30 -2.78
C LEU A 103 2.11 -0.10 -1.77
N LEU A 104 2.13 -0.83 -0.65
CA LEU A 104 3.31 -0.86 0.24
C LEU A 104 4.49 -1.64 -0.35
N ARG A 105 4.29 -2.41 -1.44
CA ARG A 105 5.36 -3.20 -2.06
C ARG A 105 6.50 -2.33 -2.56
N GLY A 106 6.25 -1.11 -3.02
CA GLY A 106 7.29 -0.13 -3.37
C GLY A 106 8.23 0.14 -2.19
N TYR A 107 7.68 0.49 -1.02
CA TYR A 107 8.45 0.71 0.21
C TYR A 107 9.22 -0.52 0.68
N LEU A 108 8.68 -1.73 0.48
CA LEU A 108 9.34 -2.96 0.90
C LEU A 108 10.47 -3.38 -0.04
N ALA A 109 10.38 -2.98 -1.31
CA ALA A 109 11.38 -3.24 -2.34
C ALA A 109 12.47 -2.16 -2.43
N ASP A 110 12.31 -1.04 -1.71
CA ASP A 110 13.29 0.03 -1.50
C ASP A 110 13.93 -0.11 -0.09
N PRO A 111 14.97 -0.96 0.08
CA PRO A 111 15.53 -1.25 1.40
C PRO A 111 16.31 -0.08 2.00
N ASP A 112 16.87 0.80 1.16
CA ASP A 112 17.68 1.94 1.59
C ASP A 112 16.80 3.19 1.82
N GLY A 113 15.54 3.15 1.38
CA GLY A 113 14.58 4.24 1.54
C GLY A 113 14.97 5.45 0.71
N SER A 114 15.57 5.22 -0.47
CA SER A 114 16.04 6.28 -1.35
C SER A 114 14.90 6.91 -2.15
N LEU A 115 13.74 6.27 -2.25
CA LEU A 115 12.57 6.80 -2.94
C LEU A 115 11.47 7.19 -1.94
N SER A 116 10.77 8.27 -2.27
CA SER A 116 9.58 8.69 -1.54
C SER A 116 8.32 8.26 -2.28
N TRP A 117 7.30 7.83 -1.56
CA TRP A 117 6.13 7.18 -2.13
C TRP A 117 4.84 7.80 -1.60
N SER A 118 3.80 7.93 -2.44
CA SER A 118 2.59 8.70 -2.10
C SER A 118 1.50 7.94 -1.33
N TYR A 119 1.56 6.60 -1.25
CA TYR A 119 0.54 5.79 -0.58
C TYR A 119 0.61 5.88 0.97
N GLY A 120 -0.41 5.38 1.66
CA GLY A 120 -0.43 5.31 3.13
C GLY A 120 -0.98 6.55 3.84
N SER A 121 -1.52 7.52 3.10
CA SER A 121 -2.21 8.66 3.70
C SER A 121 -3.50 8.22 4.42
N ILE A 122 -3.59 8.53 5.72
CA ILE A 122 -4.71 8.09 6.58
C ILE A 122 -6.01 8.78 6.16
N LYS A 123 -6.99 7.98 5.74
CA LYS A 123 -8.37 8.40 5.45
C LYS A 123 -8.94 9.21 6.62
N GLY A 124 -9.57 10.33 6.30
CA GLY A 124 -10.15 11.24 7.28
C GLY A 124 -9.18 12.30 7.81
N ARG A 125 -7.89 12.26 7.41
CA ARG A 125 -6.97 13.39 7.59
C ARG A 125 -7.15 14.40 6.44
N PRO A 126 -7.17 15.72 6.73
CA PRO A 126 -7.25 16.75 5.69
C PRO A 126 -6.16 16.61 4.63
N ASP A 127 -4.95 16.22 5.05
CA ASP A 127 -3.77 16.10 4.18
C ASP A 127 -3.90 14.99 3.11
N ALA A 128 -4.81 14.03 3.30
CA ALA A 128 -5.10 12.96 2.35
C ALA A 128 -6.14 13.33 1.28
N SER A 129 -6.89 14.43 1.49
CA SER A 129 -8.11 14.73 0.72
C SER A 129 -7.87 15.06 -0.76
N TRP A 130 -6.68 15.57 -1.08
CA TRP A 130 -6.34 15.97 -2.44
C TRP A 130 -6.19 14.76 -3.38
N GLN A 131 -5.65 13.65 -2.90
CA GLN A 131 -5.52 12.43 -3.71
C GLN A 131 -6.89 11.86 -4.09
N PHE A 132 -7.89 11.98 -3.21
CA PHE A 132 -9.28 11.63 -3.53
C PHE A 132 -9.91 12.62 -4.49
N THR A 133 -9.55 13.90 -4.44
CA THR A 133 -9.98 14.89 -5.44
C THR A 133 -9.42 14.55 -6.82
N LEU A 134 -8.13 14.20 -6.89
CA LEU A 134 -7.49 13.67 -8.10
C LEU A 134 -8.25 12.45 -8.62
N ARG A 135 -8.50 11.45 -7.77
CA ARG A 135 -9.19 10.20 -8.15
C ARG A 135 -10.64 10.42 -8.62
N ASP A 136 -11.42 11.15 -7.83
CA ASP A 136 -12.89 11.16 -7.95
C ASP A 136 -13.43 12.29 -8.83
N ARG A 137 -12.62 13.33 -9.12
CA ARG A 137 -13.09 14.52 -9.84
C ARG A 137 -12.26 14.89 -11.07
N ILE A 138 -10.94 14.79 -11.00
CA ILE A 138 -10.05 15.31 -12.04
C ILE A 138 -9.56 14.19 -12.97
N GLY A 139 -9.26 13.04 -12.39
CA GLY A 139 -8.61 11.91 -13.05
C GLY A 139 -7.08 12.04 -13.09
N PRO A 140 -6.37 10.92 -13.31
CA PRO A 140 -4.91 10.90 -13.38
C PRO A 140 -4.33 11.83 -14.46
N VAL A 141 -4.84 11.75 -15.70
CA VAL A 141 -4.36 12.57 -16.83
C VAL A 141 -4.52 14.07 -16.56
N GLY A 142 -5.68 14.49 -16.05
CA GLY A 142 -5.95 15.90 -15.76
C GLY A 142 -5.09 16.48 -14.63
N SER A 143 -4.54 15.61 -13.78
CA SER A 143 -3.76 15.99 -12.61
C SER A 143 -2.26 15.96 -12.85
N LEU A 144 -1.78 15.52 -14.01
CA LEU A 144 -0.34 15.45 -14.33
C LEU A 144 0.43 16.76 -14.07
N PRO A 145 -0.05 17.96 -14.49
CA PRO A 145 0.67 19.21 -14.19
C PRO A 145 0.75 19.51 -12.68
N ALA A 146 -0.30 19.15 -11.93
CA ALA A 146 -0.33 19.33 -10.49
C ALA A 146 0.61 18.35 -9.78
N LEU A 147 0.74 17.11 -10.26
CA LEU A 147 1.68 16.13 -9.71
C LEU A 147 3.13 16.61 -9.88
N VAL A 148 3.50 17.11 -11.07
CA VAL A 148 4.82 17.73 -11.27
C VAL A 148 5.00 18.94 -10.34
N GLY A 149 3.98 19.80 -10.21
CA GLY A 149 4.02 20.96 -9.29
C GLY A 149 4.07 20.62 -7.80
N LEU A 150 3.74 19.39 -7.42
CA LEU A 150 3.93 18.86 -6.07
C LEU A 150 5.31 18.24 -5.86
N GLY A 151 6.14 18.18 -6.90
CA GLY A 151 7.47 17.61 -6.87
C GLY A 151 7.53 16.11 -7.13
N PHE A 152 6.51 15.50 -7.75
CA PHE A 152 6.59 14.11 -8.16
C PHE A 152 7.42 13.94 -9.44
N ASP A 153 8.41 13.06 -9.37
CA ASP A 153 9.34 12.73 -10.46
C ASP A 153 8.84 11.57 -11.32
N GLY A 154 7.93 10.75 -10.80
CA GLY A 154 7.41 9.60 -11.53
C GLY A 154 6.05 9.10 -11.05
N ILE A 155 5.44 8.25 -11.86
CA ILE A 155 4.17 7.58 -11.58
C ILE A 155 4.37 6.08 -11.61
N TRP A 156 4.04 5.43 -10.50
CA TRP A 156 3.89 3.98 -10.39
C TRP A 156 2.43 3.60 -10.64
N ILE A 157 2.19 2.61 -11.50
CA ILE A 157 0.85 2.09 -11.80
C ILE A 157 0.81 0.60 -11.47
N ASP A 158 -0.12 0.18 -10.61
CA ASP A 158 -0.49 -1.23 -10.44
C ASP A 158 -1.64 -1.61 -11.37
N THR A 159 -1.35 -2.40 -12.41
CA THR A 159 -2.34 -2.84 -13.40
C THR A 159 -3.50 -3.63 -12.80
N TYR A 160 -3.31 -4.26 -11.63
CA TYR A 160 -4.38 -5.00 -10.98
C TYR A 160 -5.52 -4.08 -10.53
N GLY A 161 -5.26 -2.78 -10.35
CA GLY A 161 -6.27 -1.78 -10.03
C GLY A 161 -7.13 -1.32 -11.22
N TYR A 162 -6.74 -1.68 -12.44
CA TYR A 162 -7.33 -1.17 -13.69
C TYR A 162 -8.00 -2.26 -14.53
N VAL A 163 -8.26 -3.44 -13.96
CA VAL A 163 -8.79 -4.61 -14.70
C VAL A 163 -10.12 -4.31 -15.40
N ASP A 164 -10.95 -3.44 -14.83
CA ASP A 164 -12.25 -3.05 -15.41
C ASP A 164 -12.14 -1.87 -16.41
N LYS A 165 -10.98 -1.21 -16.47
CA LYS A 165 -10.72 0.01 -17.24
C LYS A 165 -9.26 0.09 -17.74
N PRO A 166 -8.76 -0.93 -18.45
CA PRO A 166 -7.36 -1.00 -18.88
C PRO A 166 -6.97 0.18 -19.79
N GLU A 167 -7.92 0.72 -20.56
CA GLU A 167 -7.72 1.88 -21.44
C GLU A 167 -7.30 3.16 -20.69
N GLU A 168 -7.58 3.26 -19.38
CA GLU A 168 -7.12 4.40 -18.59
C GLU A 168 -5.60 4.38 -18.41
N ILE A 169 -4.97 3.20 -18.38
CA ILE A 169 -3.51 3.08 -18.38
C ILE A 169 -2.96 3.63 -19.69
N ASP A 170 -3.52 3.22 -20.83
CA ASP A 170 -3.08 3.69 -22.15
C ASP A 170 -3.19 5.21 -22.27
N GLN A 171 -4.28 5.80 -21.76
CA GLN A 171 -4.47 7.26 -21.72
C GLN A 171 -3.42 7.97 -20.86
N ILE A 172 -3.04 7.39 -19.72
CA ILE A 172 -1.99 7.94 -18.85
C ILE A 172 -0.64 7.86 -19.57
N VAL A 173 -0.30 6.70 -20.14
CA VAL A 173 0.96 6.49 -20.88
C VAL A 173 1.04 7.45 -22.07
N GLU A 174 -0.03 7.60 -22.85
CA GLU A 174 -0.08 8.53 -23.99
C GLU A 174 0.07 10.00 -23.54
N ALA A 175 -0.61 10.38 -22.44
CA ALA A 175 -0.53 11.74 -21.91
C ALA A 175 0.87 12.08 -21.37
N VAL A 176 1.49 11.16 -20.62
CA VAL A 176 2.88 11.31 -20.16
C VAL A 176 3.84 11.23 -21.34
N GLY A 177 3.54 10.48 -22.40
CA GLY A 177 4.28 10.44 -23.66
C GLY A 177 5.68 9.84 -23.54
N VAL A 178 5.86 8.88 -22.64
CA VAL A 178 7.10 8.10 -22.47
C VAL A 178 6.78 6.61 -22.56
N GLU A 179 7.75 5.81 -22.98
CA GLU A 179 7.63 4.35 -22.90
C GLU A 179 7.74 3.95 -21.41
N PRO A 180 6.78 3.19 -20.86
CA PRO A 180 6.84 2.79 -19.46
C PRO A 180 7.96 1.77 -19.23
N LEU A 181 8.62 1.86 -18.07
CA LEU A 181 9.26 0.67 -17.51
C LEU A 181 8.16 -0.28 -17.04
N VAL A 182 8.35 -1.58 -17.27
CA VAL A 182 7.37 -2.62 -16.92
C VAL A 182 8.08 -3.68 -16.08
N SER A 183 7.47 -4.11 -14.98
CA SER A 183 8.00 -5.23 -14.17
C SER A 183 8.01 -6.53 -14.95
N ASP A 184 8.87 -7.49 -14.59
CA ASP A 184 9.01 -8.75 -15.34
C ASP A 184 7.71 -9.56 -15.38
N ASP A 185 6.90 -9.47 -14.32
CA ASP A 185 5.56 -10.09 -14.24
C ASP A 185 4.46 -9.28 -14.96
N GLY A 186 4.79 -8.11 -15.51
CA GLY A 186 3.86 -7.22 -16.21
C GLY A 186 2.84 -6.51 -15.32
N ARG A 187 2.96 -6.65 -13.99
CA ARG A 187 1.98 -6.10 -13.05
C ARG A 187 2.15 -4.60 -12.87
N PHE A 188 3.38 -4.13 -12.76
CA PHE A 188 3.70 -2.76 -12.43
C PHE A 188 4.26 -2.02 -13.64
N LEU A 189 3.86 -0.76 -13.76
CA LEU A 189 4.43 0.17 -14.73
C LEU A 189 4.98 1.38 -14.00
N PHE A 190 6.04 1.94 -14.56
CA PHE A 190 6.61 3.19 -14.11
C PHE A 190 6.75 4.16 -15.28
N LEU A 191 6.35 5.40 -15.04
CA LEU A 191 6.41 6.50 -15.98
C LEU A 191 7.23 7.64 -15.38
N ASP A 192 8.32 8.00 -16.03
CA ASP A 192 9.15 9.15 -15.69
C ASP A 192 8.46 10.45 -16.14
N LEU A 193 8.26 11.38 -15.19
CA LEU A 193 7.61 12.66 -15.44
C LEU A 193 8.57 13.75 -15.92
N GLY A 194 9.89 13.55 -15.88
CA GLY A 194 10.89 14.52 -16.34
C GLY A 194 10.64 14.97 -17.78
N PRO A 195 10.58 14.05 -18.77
CA PRO A 195 10.30 14.40 -20.17
C PRO A 195 8.92 15.04 -20.38
N TYR A 196 7.94 14.71 -19.54
CA TYR A 196 6.62 15.34 -19.57
C TYR A 196 6.69 16.80 -19.07
N ALA A 197 7.39 17.05 -17.96
CA ALA A 197 7.59 18.39 -17.41
C ALA A 197 8.34 19.30 -18.39
N GLU A 198 9.38 18.80 -19.04
CA GLU A 198 10.12 19.55 -20.07
C GLU A 198 9.22 19.95 -21.25
N ARG A 199 8.37 19.03 -21.73
CA ARG A 199 7.45 19.29 -22.85
C ARG A 199 6.32 20.24 -22.49
N LEU A 200 5.88 20.28 -21.23
CA LEU A 200 4.92 21.29 -20.77
C LEU A 200 5.47 22.71 -20.93
N GLY A 201 6.79 22.88 -20.78
CA GLY A 201 7.46 24.19 -20.93
C GLY A 201 6.97 25.25 -19.96
N LYS A 202 6.36 24.83 -18.84
CA LYS A 202 5.87 25.70 -17.78
C LYS A 202 6.96 26.00 -16.77
N SER A 203 6.92 27.18 -16.20
CA SER A 203 7.74 27.52 -15.04
C SER A 203 7.31 26.73 -13.80
N ASP A 204 8.22 26.56 -12.86
CA ASP A 204 7.92 25.94 -11.55
C ASP A 204 6.73 26.61 -10.86
N GLU A 205 6.69 27.94 -10.84
CA GLU A 205 5.58 28.72 -10.27
C GLU A 205 4.22 28.37 -10.91
N GLU A 206 4.16 28.19 -12.23
CA GLU A 206 2.92 27.80 -12.92
C GLU A 206 2.47 26.37 -12.60
N LEU A 207 3.43 25.46 -12.39
CA LEU A 207 3.15 24.07 -12.01
C LEU A 207 2.68 24.00 -10.55
N ARG A 208 3.34 24.72 -9.66
CA ARG A 208 2.95 24.88 -8.26
C ARG A 208 1.56 25.51 -8.13
N GLN A 209 1.26 26.51 -8.94
CA GLN A 209 -0.08 27.09 -9.00
C GLN A 209 -1.12 26.09 -9.53
N ALA A 210 -0.76 25.24 -10.50
CA ALA A 210 -1.66 24.18 -10.98
C ALA A 210 -2.01 23.18 -9.87
N ALA A 211 -1.06 22.85 -8.98
CA ALA A 211 -1.35 22.03 -7.81
C ALA A 211 -2.39 22.67 -6.88
N TYR A 212 -2.31 23.98 -6.67
CA TYR A 212 -3.33 24.70 -5.91
C TYR A 212 -4.68 24.75 -6.65
N ASP A 213 -4.69 25.11 -7.92
CA ASP A 213 -5.91 25.32 -8.70
C ASP A 213 -6.69 24.02 -8.93
N LEU A 214 -5.97 22.91 -9.17
CA LEU A 214 -6.57 21.61 -9.43
C LEU A 214 -6.87 20.87 -8.12
N LEU A 215 -5.89 20.78 -7.22
CA LEU A 215 -5.96 19.88 -6.06
C LEU A 215 -6.19 20.59 -4.73
N GLY A 216 -6.13 21.93 -4.70
CA GLY A 216 -6.25 22.71 -3.48
C GLY A 216 -5.08 22.55 -2.51
N VAL A 217 -3.95 22.05 -3.00
CA VAL A 217 -2.74 21.78 -2.20
C VAL A 217 -1.76 22.92 -2.38
N VAL A 218 -1.22 23.43 -1.28
CA VAL A 218 -0.06 24.34 -1.32
C VAL A 218 1.19 23.48 -1.40
N PRO A 219 1.97 23.55 -2.50
CA PRO A 219 3.17 22.74 -2.62
C PRO A 219 4.20 23.10 -1.54
N PRO A 220 5.01 22.14 -1.07
CA PRO A 220 6.05 22.40 -0.07
C PRO A 220 7.02 23.47 -0.58
N VAL A 221 7.52 24.33 0.31
CA VAL A 221 8.57 25.30 -0.03
C VAL A 221 9.86 24.52 -0.22
N GLU A 222 10.52 24.66 -1.38
CA GLU A 222 11.88 24.10 -1.54
C GLU A 222 12.80 24.83 -0.55
N GLU A 223 13.36 24.10 0.41
CA GLU A 223 14.44 24.62 1.24
C GLU A 223 15.72 24.69 0.39
N PRO A 224 16.41 25.85 0.34
CA PRO A 224 17.55 26.09 -0.54
C PRO A 224 18.83 25.33 -0.17
#